data_AF-A0A401IK20-F1
#
_entry.id   AF-A0A401IK20-F1
#
_cell.length_a   1.000
_cell.length_b   1.000
_cell.length_c   1.000
_cell.angle_alpha   90.00
_cell.angle_beta   90.00
_cell.angle_gamma   90.00
#
_symmetry.space_group_name_H-M   'P 1'
#
loop_
_entity.id
_entity.type
_entity.pdbx_description
1 polymer ?
#
loop_
_entity_poly.entity_id
_entity_poly.type
_entity_poly.pdbx_seq_one_letter_code
_entity_poly.pdbx_strand_id
1 'polypeptide(L)'
;MSPRQAFEMAQQLHQQGQKVALLAIIDSSAPTYKDKQMLLDYINWDHARWLAEVSKGIEIYVDKTVDIFHEILQSLTVDEQLKYVLKFFKMANILPPNAETTQLENIVQAYKTSCLCLVDYFPKQMYPGKITIIRANEDMVDDPNYELITEDSEDSSLGWSEFSTEPVDIHFVLGNHVNLMIEPHVRDLGSVIKVLIKNS
;
A
#
# COMPACT_ATOMS: atom_id res chain seq x y z
N MET A 1 1.59 6.77 -8.02
CA MET A 1 2.86 6.07 -8.28
C MET A 1 3.22 5.35 -6.99
N SER A 2 3.56 4.06 -7.06
CA SER A 2 3.92 3.32 -5.84
C SER A 2 5.32 3.71 -5.35
N PRO A 3 5.62 3.54 -4.05
CA PRO A 3 6.95 3.75 -3.47
C PRO A 3 8.09 3.05 -4.21
N ARG A 4 7.87 1.79 -4.59
CA ARG A 4 8.83 0.97 -5.35
C ARG A 4 9.08 1.50 -6.75
N GLN A 5 8.03 2.02 -7.43
CA GLN A 5 8.18 2.69 -8.73
C GLN A 5 9.00 3.98 -8.61
N ALA A 6 8.74 4.79 -7.58
CA ALA A 6 9.50 6.02 -7.35
C ALA A 6 10.99 5.73 -7.10
N PHE A 7 11.29 4.71 -6.28
CA PHE A 7 12.65 4.25 -6.03
C PHE A 7 13.33 3.75 -7.32
N GLU A 8 12.66 2.91 -8.11
CA GLU A 8 13.19 2.42 -9.39
C GLU A 8 13.48 3.57 -10.36
N MET A 9 12.57 4.54 -10.46
CA MET A 9 12.77 5.72 -11.30
C MET A 9 13.98 6.54 -10.83
N ALA A 10 14.17 6.71 -9.53
CA ALA A 10 15.34 7.39 -8.98
C ALA A 10 16.65 6.66 -9.31
N GLN A 11 16.66 5.33 -9.23
CA GLN A 11 17.81 4.52 -9.66
C GLN A 11 18.11 4.70 -11.14
N GLN A 12 17.11 4.60 -12.02
CA GLN A 12 17.30 4.75 -13.46
C GLN A 12 17.78 6.14 -13.85
N LEU A 13 17.22 7.19 -13.22
CA LEU A 13 17.69 8.57 -13.40
C LEU A 13 19.15 8.72 -12.98
N HIS A 14 19.54 8.17 -11.83
CA HIS A 14 20.92 8.20 -11.38
C HIS A 14 21.87 7.46 -12.33
N GLN A 15 21.49 6.27 -12.82
CA GLN A 15 22.29 5.51 -13.80
C GLN A 15 22.47 6.26 -15.12
N GLN A 16 21.53 7.14 -15.48
CA GLN A 16 21.62 8.03 -16.64
C GLN A 16 22.40 9.33 -16.34
N GLY A 17 23.03 9.44 -15.17
CA GLY A 17 23.78 10.63 -14.73
C GLY A 17 22.90 11.82 -14.34
N GLN A 18 21.59 11.63 -14.18
CA GLN A 18 20.68 12.67 -13.74
C GLN A 18 20.71 12.81 -12.22
N LYS A 19 20.61 14.06 -11.74
CA LYS A 19 20.45 14.34 -10.30
C LYS A 19 18.98 14.24 -9.92
N VAL A 20 18.67 13.38 -8.96
CA VAL A 20 17.36 13.37 -8.28
C VAL A 20 17.43 14.37 -7.13
N ALA A 21 16.60 15.40 -7.16
CA ALA A 21 16.58 16.41 -6.10
C ALA A 21 15.96 15.85 -4.80
N LEU A 22 14.87 15.10 -4.91
CA LEU A 22 14.17 14.50 -3.78
C LEU A 22 13.59 13.15 -4.16
N LEU A 23 13.89 12.12 -3.38
CA LEU A 23 13.17 10.86 -3.35
C LEU A 23 12.47 10.75 -1.99
N ALA A 24 11.15 10.96 -1.99
CA ALA A 24 10.32 10.85 -0.79
C ALA A 24 9.42 9.61 -0.89
N ILE A 25 9.50 8.73 0.11
CA ILE A 25 8.61 7.60 0.31
C ILE A 25 7.66 7.92 1.44
N ILE A 26 6.37 7.73 1.19
CA ILE A 26 5.32 8.08 2.14
C ILE A 26 4.81 6.78 2.77
N ASP A 27 5.08 6.62 4.06
CA ASP A 27 4.57 5.60 4.97
C ASP A 27 4.44 4.20 4.36
N SER A 28 5.53 3.69 3.79
CA SER A 28 5.55 2.40 3.09
C SER A 28 6.86 1.68 3.32
N SER A 29 6.77 0.38 3.61
CA SER A 29 7.92 -0.51 3.77
C SER A 29 8.68 -0.75 2.46
N ALA A 30 9.99 -0.91 2.61
CA ALA A 30 10.89 -1.32 1.54
C ALA A 30 10.57 -2.76 1.09
N PRO A 31 10.85 -3.12 -0.18
CA PRO A 31 10.71 -4.49 -0.67
C PRO A 31 11.73 -5.43 0.00
N THR A 32 11.40 -6.02 1.14
CA THR A 32 12.32 -6.92 1.85
C THR A 32 12.18 -8.39 1.41
N TYR A 33 13.19 -9.22 1.71
CA TYR A 33 13.11 -10.66 1.42
C TYR A 33 11.99 -11.35 2.20
N LYS A 34 11.62 -10.81 3.36
CA LYS A 34 10.49 -11.29 4.15
C LYS A 34 9.16 -11.00 3.46
N ASP A 35 9.00 -9.79 2.90
CA ASP A 35 7.84 -9.47 2.05
C ASP A 35 7.69 -10.50 0.95
N LYS A 36 8.79 -10.90 0.30
CA LYS A 36 8.73 -11.87 -0.80
C LYS A 36 8.07 -13.17 -0.36
N GLN A 37 8.37 -13.69 0.82
CA GLN A 37 7.80 -14.94 1.31
C GLN A 37 6.30 -14.83 1.58
N MET A 38 5.85 -13.70 2.16
CA MET A 38 4.43 -13.41 2.35
C MET A 38 3.71 -13.14 1.00
N LEU A 39 4.34 -12.41 0.08
CA LEU A 39 3.81 -12.11 -1.25
C LEU A 39 3.68 -13.38 -2.12
N LEU A 40 4.49 -14.41 -1.90
CA LEU A 40 4.33 -15.70 -2.59
C LEU A 40 2.99 -16.37 -2.27
N ASP A 41 2.39 -16.10 -1.10
CA ASP A 41 1.06 -16.64 -0.77
C ASP A 41 -0.02 -16.04 -1.68
N TYR A 42 0.15 -14.80 -2.16
CA TYR A 42 -0.79 -14.15 -3.08
C TYR A 42 -0.95 -14.92 -4.40
N ILE A 43 0.09 -15.64 -4.83
CA ILE A 43 0.03 -16.48 -6.04
C ILE A 43 -1.01 -17.59 -5.87
N ASN A 44 -1.17 -18.09 -4.65
CA ASN A 44 -2.04 -19.23 -4.34
C ASN A 44 -3.44 -18.83 -3.91
N TRP A 45 -3.75 -17.53 -3.82
CA TRP A 45 -5.07 -17.06 -3.41
C TRP A 45 -6.13 -17.38 -4.46
N ASP A 46 -7.23 -17.98 -3.98
CA ASP A 46 -8.44 -18.19 -4.77
C ASP A 46 -9.21 -16.88 -4.97
N HIS A 47 -10.22 -16.89 -5.84
CA HIS A 47 -11.03 -15.70 -6.14
C HIS A 47 -11.74 -15.17 -4.88
N ALA A 48 -12.22 -16.08 -4.02
CA ALA A 48 -12.90 -15.73 -2.78
C ALA A 48 -11.98 -14.94 -1.83
N ARG A 49 -10.71 -15.35 -1.72
CA ARG A 49 -9.73 -14.67 -0.84
C ARG A 49 -9.42 -13.28 -1.37
N TRP A 50 -9.15 -13.15 -2.67
CA TRP A 50 -8.93 -11.84 -3.29
C TRP A 50 -10.11 -10.89 -3.03
N LEU A 51 -11.33 -11.39 -3.16
CA LEU A 51 -12.53 -10.59 -2.97
C LEU A 51 -12.72 -10.17 -1.50
N ALA A 52 -12.46 -11.07 -0.54
CA ALA A 52 -12.54 -10.76 0.89
C ALA A 52 -11.50 -9.70 1.30
N GLU A 53 -10.26 -9.85 0.85
CA GLU A 53 -9.15 -8.94 1.21
C GLU A 53 -9.33 -7.55 0.63
N VAL A 54 -9.76 -7.45 -0.63
CA VAL A 54 -10.12 -6.17 -1.25
C VAL A 54 -11.29 -5.53 -0.50
N SER A 55 -12.26 -6.33 -0.05
CA SER A 55 -13.40 -5.79 0.71
C SER A 55 -12.97 -5.21 2.04
N LYS A 56 -12.18 -5.96 2.82
CA LYS A 56 -11.59 -5.46 4.08
C LYS A 56 -10.78 -4.18 3.87
N GLY A 57 -9.97 -4.12 2.81
CA GLY A 57 -9.24 -2.90 2.46
C GLY A 57 -10.16 -1.71 2.21
N ILE A 58 -11.21 -1.88 1.40
CA ILE A 58 -12.17 -0.81 1.11
C ILE A 58 -12.88 -0.34 2.37
N GLU A 59 -13.31 -1.26 3.23
CA GLU A 59 -13.99 -0.97 4.51
C GLU A 59 -13.20 -0.01 5.40
N ILE A 60 -11.88 -0.24 5.50
CA ILE A 60 -10.95 0.60 6.23
C ILE A 60 -10.89 2.02 5.64
N TYR A 61 -10.83 2.14 4.31
CA TYR A 61 -10.76 3.45 3.65
C TYR A 61 -12.08 4.23 3.68
N VAL A 62 -13.23 3.54 3.72
CA VAL A 62 -14.54 4.19 3.71
C VAL A 62 -15.18 4.33 5.10
N ASP A 63 -14.50 3.85 6.15
CA ASP A 63 -15.00 3.79 7.54
C ASP A 63 -16.40 3.16 7.62
N LYS A 64 -16.57 2.01 6.95
CA LYS A 64 -17.82 1.23 6.94
C LYS A 64 -17.50 -0.23 7.07
N THR A 65 -18.21 -0.92 7.95
CA THR A 65 -18.02 -2.36 8.15
C THR A 65 -18.98 -3.15 7.28
N VAL A 66 -18.46 -4.21 6.67
CA VAL A 66 -19.28 -5.15 5.91
C VAL A 66 -18.84 -6.58 6.23
N ASP A 67 -19.79 -7.42 6.63
CA ASP A 67 -19.52 -8.79 7.09
C ASP A 67 -19.23 -9.75 5.92
N ILE A 68 -18.09 -9.56 5.25
CA ILE A 68 -17.64 -10.36 4.11
C ILE A 68 -16.49 -11.27 4.55
N PHE A 69 -16.80 -12.55 4.74
CA PHE A 69 -15.85 -13.55 5.20
C PHE A 69 -15.45 -14.51 4.08
N HIS A 70 -14.16 -14.88 4.02
CA HIS A 70 -13.61 -15.78 3.00
C HIS A 70 -14.32 -17.14 3.01
N GLU A 71 -14.64 -17.67 4.18
CA GLU A 71 -15.28 -18.98 4.37
C GLU A 71 -16.69 -19.03 3.76
N ILE A 72 -17.42 -17.91 3.84
CA ILE A 72 -18.73 -17.78 3.21
C ILE A 72 -18.55 -17.76 1.69
N LEU A 73 -17.64 -16.92 1.19
CA LEU A 73 -17.39 -16.77 -0.23
C LEU A 73 -16.86 -18.06 -0.89
N GLN A 74 -16.00 -18.82 -0.22
CA GLN A 74 -15.40 -20.04 -0.77
C GLN A 74 -16.44 -21.12 -1.09
N SER A 75 -17.58 -21.10 -0.39
CA SER A 75 -18.70 -22.03 -0.64
C SER A 75 -19.54 -21.68 -1.88
N LEU A 76 -19.37 -20.47 -2.44
CA LEU A 76 -20.15 -19.92 -3.55
C LEU A 76 -19.39 -20.04 -4.88
N THR A 77 -20.13 -20.06 -5.99
CA THR A 77 -19.54 -19.86 -7.32
C THR A 77 -19.01 -18.43 -7.48
N VAL A 78 -18.08 -18.19 -8.41
CA VAL A 78 -17.49 -16.85 -8.64
C VAL A 78 -18.57 -15.78 -8.89
N ASP A 79 -19.56 -16.08 -9.72
CA ASP A 79 -20.67 -15.17 -10.00
C ASP A 79 -21.50 -14.85 -8.74
N GLU A 80 -21.70 -15.84 -7.86
CA GLU A 80 -22.41 -15.67 -6.60
C GLU A 80 -21.59 -14.87 -5.58
N GLN A 81 -20.27 -15.08 -5.51
CA GLN A 81 -19.35 -14.30 -4.68
C GLN A 81 -19.44 -12.81 -5.03
N LEU A 82 -19.35 -12.49 -6.32
CA LEU A 82 -19.41 -11.10 -6.80
C LEU A 82 -20.77 -10.46 -6.52
N LYS A 83 -21.87 -11.20 -6.76
CA LYS A 83 -23.23 -10.72 -6.44
C LYS A 83 -23.42 -10.51 -4.93
N TYR A 84 -22.88 -11.41 -4.11
CA TYR A 84 -22.95 -11.32 -2.65
C TYR A 84 -22.26 -10.03 -2.17
N VAL A 85 -21.00 -9.82 -2.54
CA VAL A 85 -20.23 -8.62 -2.13
C VAL A 85 -20.83 -7.34 -2.71
N LEU A 86 -21.26 -7.34 -3.98
CA LEU A 86 -21.89 -6.18 -4.58
C LEU A 86 -23.16 -5.75 -3.84
N LYS A 87 -23.99 -6.69 -3.41
CA LYS A 87 -25.20 -6.40 -2.61
C LYS A 87 -24.82 -5.66 -1.33
N PHE A 88 -23.82 -6.17 -0.63
CA PHE A 88 -23.31 -5.63 0.62
C PHE A 88 -22.71 -4.22 0.45
N PHE A 89 -21.92 -4.00 -0.59
CA PHE A 89 -21.36 -2.69 -0.91
C PHE A 89 -22.43 -1.67 -1.29
N LYS A 90 -23.48 -2.07 -2.00
CA LYS A 90 -24.63 -1.20 -2.29
C LYS A 90 -25.38 -0.83 -1.01
N MET A 91 -25.64 -1.80 -0.13
CA MET A 91 -26.32 -1.56 1.14
C MET A 91 -25.53 -0.60 2.05
N ALA A 92 -24.21 -0.71 2.04
CA ALA A 92 -23.32 0.19 2.76
C ALA A 92 -23.12 1.55 2.06
N ASN A 93 -23.72 1.82 0.89
CA ASN A 93 -23.45 3.01 0.08
C ASN A 93 -21.96 3.19 -0.26
N ILE A 94 -21.23 2.09 -0.48
CA ILE A 94 -19.84 2.10 -1.00
C ILE A 94 -19.89 2.21 -2.53
N LEU A 95 -20.78 1.45 -3.16
CA LEU A 95 -21.04 1.50 -4.59
C LEU A 95 -22.47 2.00 -4.87
N PRO A 96 -22.69 2.66 -6.02
CA PRO A 96 -24.02 3.17 -6.36
C PRO A 96 -25.04 2.04 -6.61
N PRO A 97 -26.35 2.30 -6.48
CA PRO A 97 -27.39 1.28 -6.63
C PRO A 97 -27.39 0.57 -7.99
N ASN A 98 -26.97 1.26 -9.05
CA ASN A 98 -26.84 0.74 -10.42
C ASN A 98 -25.47 0.13 -10.71
N ALA A 99 -24.62 -0.06 -9.69
CA ALA A 99 -23.33 -0.72 -9.88
C ALA A 99 -23.51 -2.17 -10.35
N GLU A 100 -22.61 -2.63 -11.22
CA GLU A 100 -22.62 -3.99 -11.77
C GLU A 100 -21.41 -4.78 -11.25
N THR A 101 -21.45 -6.12 -11.31
CA THR A 101 -20.36 -6.97 -10.81
C THR A 101 -19.04 -6.69 -11.52
N THR A 102 -19.08 -6.25 -12.78
CA THR A 102 -17.91 -5.85 -13.57
C THR A 102 -17.08 -4.74 -12.93
N GLN A 103 -17.71 -3.81 -12.19
CA GLN A 103 -16.96 -2.78 -11.47
C GLN A 103 -16.16 -3.38 -10.31
N LEU A 104 -16.75 -4.32 -9.58
CA LEU A 104 -16.10 -5.02 -8.48
C LEU A 104 -14.97 -5.92 -9.01
N GLU A 105 -15.22 -6.67 -10.09
CA GLU A 105 -14.20 -7.46 -10.78
C GLU A 105 -13.01 -6.60 -11.21
N ASN A 106 -13.25 -5.42 -11.79
CA ASN A 106 -12.18 -4.52 -12.21
C ASN A 106 -11.34 -4.01 -11.02
N ILE A 107 -11.98 -3.68 -9.89
CA ILE A 107 -11.28 -3.26 -8.66
C ILE A 107 -10.40 -4.40 -8.14
N VAL A 108 -10.97 -5.61 -8.03
CA VAL A 108 -10.25 -6.79 -7.55
C VAL A 108 -9.10 -7.14 -8.49
N GLN A 109 -9.31 -7.08 -9.79
CA GLN A 109 -8.29 -7.37 -10.78
C GLN A 109 -7.15 -6.35 -10.74
N ALA A 110 -7.46 -5.06 -10.60
CA ALA A 110 -6.46 -4.00 -10.46
C ALA A 110 -5.61 -4.17 -9.19
N TYR A 111 -6.25 -4.50 -8.06
CA TYR A 111 -5.56 -4.78 -6.81
C TYR A 111 -4.68 -6.03 -6.93
N LYS A 112 -5.25 -7.14 -7.40
CA LYS A 112 -4.53 -8.41 -7.64
C LYS A 112 -3.31 -8.20 -8.52
N THR A 113 -3.46 -7.52 -9.66
CA THR A 113 -2.33 -7.23 -10.56
C THR A 113 -1.27 -6.40 -9.85
N SER A 114 -1.67 -5.37 -9.09
CA SER A 114 -0.73 -4.54 -8.33
C SER A 114 0.05 -5.35 -7.30
N CYS A 115 -0.62 -6.23 -6.55
CA CYS A 115 0.00 -7.11 -5.55
C CYS A 115 0.94 -8.14 -6.19
N LEU A 116 0.52 -8.79 -7.28
CA LEU A 116 1.35 -9.80 -7.96
C LEU A 116 2.58 -9.18 -8.62
N CYS A 117 2.51 -7.93 -9.10
CA CYS A 117 3.69 -7.21 -9.56
C CYS A 117 4.76 -7.02 -8.47
N LEU A 118 4.38 -7.04 -7.18
CA LEU A 118 5.33 -6.90 -6.07
C LEU A 118 6.19 -8.15 -5.87
N VAL A 119 5.69 -9.33 -6.26
CA VAL A 119 6.37 -10.62 -6.04
C VAL A 119 7.73 -10.68 -6.77
N ASP A 120 7.78 -10.12 -7.97
CA ASP A 120 8.94 -10.20 -8.86
C ASP A 120 9.88 -9.00 -8.76
N TYR A 121 9.49 -7.95 -8.03
CA TYR A 121 10.30 -6.74 -7.89
C TYR A 121 11.16 -6.77 -6.63
N PHE A 122 12.46 -7.01 -6.83
CA PHE A 122 13.48 -6.89 -5.79
C PHE A 122 14.62 -5.99 -6.27
N PRO A 123 14.85 -4.82 -5.65
CA PRO A 123 15.97 -3.98 -5.99
C PRO A 123 17.29 -4.72 -5.80
N LYS A 124 18.13 -4.72 -6.84
CA LYS A 124 19.43 -5.42 -6.81
C LYS A 124 20.58 -4.54 -6.39
N GLN A 125 20.37 -3.23 -6.30
CA GLN A 125 21.40 -2.23 -6.06
C GLN A 125 20.93 -1.27 -4.96
N MET A 126 21.88 -0.83 -4.14
CA MET A 126 21.65 0.27 -3.21
C MET A 126 21.59 1.57 -4.01
N TYR A 127 20.66 2.44 -3.64
CA TYR A 127 20.55 3.77 -4.21
C TYR A 127 21.61 4.69 -3.59
N PRO A 128 22.47 5.32 -4.40
CA PRO A 128 23.55 6.15 -3.88
C PRO A 128 23.12 7.56 -3.46
N GLY A 129 21.86 7.93 -3.70
CA GLY A 129 21.30 9.19 -3.25
C GLY A 129 20.55 9.07 -1.93
N LYS A 130 20.21 10.23 -1.37
CA LYS A 130 19.42 10.35 -0.15
C LYS A 130 17.99 9.87 -0.35
N ILE A 131 17.53 8.98 0.53
CA ILE A 131 16.12 8.58 0.65
C ILE A 131 15.49 9.36 1.80
N THR A 132 14.30 9.92 1.58
CA THR A 132 13.50 10.55 2.64
C THR A 132 12.24 9.73 2.89
N ILE A 133 11.97 9.38 4.14
CA ILE A 133 10.73 8.72 4.57
C ILE A 133 9.86 9.73 5.29
N ILE A 134 8.61 9.85 4.89
CA ILE A 134 7.58 10.56 5.64
C ILE A 134 6.69 9.51 6.28
N ARG A 135 6.84 9.32 7.60
CA ARG A 135 6.25 8.20 8.34
C ARG A 135 5.11 8.68 9.22
N ALA A 136 4.01 7.93 9.23
CA ALA A 136 2.91 8.15 10.15
C ALA A 136 3.33 7.79 11.59
N ASN A 137 2.87 8.55 12.58
CA ASN A 137 3.30 8.37 13.97
C ASN A 137 2.32 7.53 14.83
N GLU A 138 1.17 7.14 14.27
CA GLU A 138 0.19 6.27 14.91
C GLU A 138 0.16 4.91 14.19
N ASP A 139 0.27 3.83 14.96
CA ASP A 139 0.09 2.48 14.45
C ASP A 139 -1.41 2.17 14.29
N MET A 140 -1.75 1.34 13.30
CA MET A 140 -3.11 0.83 13.10
C MET A 140 -3.15 -0.68 13.26
N VAL A 141 -3.65 -1.17 14.39
CA VAL A 141 -3.74 -2.61 14.71
C VAL A 141 -4.56 -3.40 13.69
N ASP A 142 -5.54 -2.75 13.05
CA ASP A 142 -6.45 -3.38 12.08
C ASP A 142 -5.97 -3.25 10.61
N ASP A 143 -4.77 -2.70 10.36
CA ASP A 143 -4.23 -2.63 8.99
C ASP A 143 -4.00 -4.06 8.45
N PRO A 144 -4.58 -4.44 7.29
CA PRO A 144 -4.32 -5.75 6.68
C PRO A 144 -2.84 -5.97 6.34
N ASN A 145 -2.04 -4.90 6.28
CA ASN A 145 -0.60 -4.92 6.10
C ASN A 145 0.18 -4.70 7.40
N TYR A 146 -0.47 -4.74 8.58
CA TYR A 146 0.19 -4.54 9.88
C TYR A 146 1.43 -5.43 10.03
N GLU A 147 1.35 -6.71 9.64
CA GLU A 147 2.50 -7.63 9.68
C GLU A 147 3.66 -7.21 8.77
N LEU A 148 3.41 -6.49 7.66
CA LEU A 148 4.43 -5.90 6.78
C LEU A 148 5.07 -4.62 7.37
N ILE A 149 4.43 -4.01 8.37
CA ILE A 149 4.84 -2.73 8.97
C ILE A 149 5.52 -2.94 10.33
N THR A 150 5.14 -3.98 11.09
CA THR A 150 5.46 -4.08 12.53
C THR A 150 6.65 -4.94 12.91
N GLU A 151 7.25 -5.70 11.99
CA GLU A 151 8.31 -6.63 12.39
C GLU A 151 9.61 -5.96 12.87
N ASP A 152 9.84 -4.70 12.54
CA ASP A 152 10.96 -3.91 13.08
C ASP A 152 10.44 -2.61 13.69
N SER A 153 9.70 -2.72 14.81
CA SER A 153 9.23 -1.56 15.59
C SER A 153 10.34 -0.58 16.01
N GLU A 154 11.62 -1.01 15.93
CA GLU A 154 12.80 -0.17 16.15
C GLU A 154 13.33 0.51 14.87
N ASP A 155 13.09 -0.04 13.67
CA ASP A 155 13.54 0.56 12.41
C ASP A 155 12.54 1.61 11.90
N SER A 156 12.84 2.87 12.24
CA SER A 156 12.07 4.01 11.75
C SER A 156 12.15 4.17 10.22
N SER A 157 13.13 3.57 9.54
CA SER A 157 13.32 3.65 8.09
C SER A 157 12.43 2.71 7.28
N LEU A 158 11.65 1.84 7.92
CA LEU A 158 10.78 0.85 7.27
C LEU A 158 11.56 -0.05 6.29
N GLY A 159 12.78 -0.46 6.64
CA GLY A 159 13.67 -1.31 5.82
C GLY A 159 14.40 -0.57 4.69
N TRP A 160 14.13 0.72 4.45
CA TRP A 160 14.76 1.45 3.34
C TRP A 160 16.25 1.72 3.56
N SER A 161 16.72 1.66 4.81
CA SER A 161 18.15 1.77 5.13
C SER A 161 19.00 0.69 4.44
N GLU A 162 18.46 -0.51 4.20
CA GLU A 162 19.16 -1.59 3.47
C GLU A 162 19.36 -1.28 1.98
N PHE A 163 18.59 -0.33 1.44
CA PHE A 163 18.56 0.03 0.03
C PHE A 163 19.20 1.39 -0.26
N SER A 164 19.86 2.02 0.72
CA SER A 164 20.57 3.29 0.54
C SER A 164 22.04 3.17 0.92
N THR A 165 22.91 3.92 0.24
CA THR A 165 24.29 4.10 0.69
C THR A 165 24.46 5.29 1.64
N GLU A 166 23.42 6.12 1.81
CA GLU A 166 23.42 7.27 2.70
C GLU A 166 22.44 7.04 3.87
N PRO A 167 22.61 7.74 5.00
CA PRO A 167 21.60 7.73 6.06
C PRO A 167 20.23 8.18 5.54
N VAL A 168 19.20 7.40 5.84
CA VAL A 168 17.81 7.72 5.50
C VAL A 168 17.31 8.87 6.39
N ASP A 169 16.67 9.86 5.77
CA ASP A 169 16.08 11.00 6.48
C ASP A 169 14.62 10.75 6.78
N ILE A 170 14.19 10.94 8.02
CA ILE A 170 12.88 10.47 8.51
C ILE A 170 12.11 11.64 9.10
N HIS A 171 10.90 11.88 8.58
CA HIS A 171 10.00 12.94 9.01
C HIS A 171 8.69 12.32 9.48
N PHE A 172 8.37 12.45 10.76
CA PHE A 172 7.11 11.97 11.30
C PHE A 172 5.98 12.98 11.08
N VAL A 173 4.79 12.46 10.77
CA VAL A 173 3.55 13.24 10.59
C VAL A 173 2.41 12.60 11.38
N LEU A 174 1.41 13.41 11.74
CA LEU A 174 0.25 12.95 12.50
C LEU A 174 -0.62 11.98 11.69
N GLY A 175 -1.20 11.01 12.39
CA GLY A 175 -2.10 10.01 11.82
C GLY A 175 -1.44 8.65 11.61
N ASN A 176 -2.13 7.81 10.85
CA ASN A 176 -1.73 6.44 10.50
C ASN A 176 -1.71 6.26 8.96
N HIS A 177 -1.31 5.07 8.50
CA HIS A 177 -1.20 4.71 7.08
C HIS A 177 -2.41 5.08 6.23
N VAL A 178 -3.61 4.98 6.81
CA VAL A 178 -4.89 5.20 6.12
C VAL A 178 -5.29 6.67 6.13
N ASN A 179 -5.23 7.31 7.30
CA ASN A 179 -5.80 8.66 7.49
C ASN A 179 -4.83 9.81 7.17
N LEU A 180 -3.53 9.50 7.01
CA LEU A 180 -2.46 10.43 6.61
C LEU A 180 -2.81 11.22 5.34
N MET A 181 -3.45 10.56 4.38
CA MET A 181 -3.71 11.10 3.04
C MET A 181 -5.04 11.86 2.94
N ILE A 182 -5.78 11.97 4.04
CA ILE A 182 -7.07 12.66 4.11
C ILE A 182 -7.07 13.77 5.16
N GLU A 183 -8.07 14.64 5.10
CA GLU A 183 -8.23 15.72 6.07
C GLU A 183 -8.50 15.17 7.48
N PRO A 184 -7.91 15.77 8.54
CA PRO A 184 -7.03 16.95 8.52
C PRO A 184 -5.53 16.64 8.28
N HIS A 185 -5.09 15.39 8.40
CA HIS A 185 -3.67 15.01 8.44
C HIS A 185 -2.90 15.31 7.16
N VAL A 186 -3.58 15.31 6.00
CA VAL A 186 -2.97 15.67 4.71
C VAL A 186 -2.33 17.07 4.70
N ARG A 187 -2.77 17.98 5.58
CA ARG A 187 -2.19 19.31 5.73
C ARG A 187 -0.77 19.28 6.32
N ASP A 188 -0.55 18.41 7.29
CA ASP A 188 0.76 18.23 7.92
C ASP A 188 1.72 17.55 6.94
N LEU A 189 1.25 16.50 6.26
CA LEU A 189 1.99 15.87 5.15
C LEU A 189 2.40 16.88 4.08
N GLY A 190 1.45 17.70 3.62
CA GLY A 190 1.72 18.74 2.61
C GLY A 190 2.74 19.79 3.09
N SER A 191 2.71 20.13 4.37
CA SER A 191 3.67 21.06 4.98
C SER A 191 5.09 20.50 4.99
N VAL A 192 5.25 19.22 5.36
CA VAL A 192 6.54 18.52 5.33
C VAL A 192 7.08 18.44 3.91
N ILE A 193 6.26 17.98 2.94
CA ILE A 193 6.66 17.90 1.53
C ILE A 193 7.13 19.26 0.99
N LYS A 194 6.43 20.35 1.34
CA LYS A 194 6.79 21.70 0.91
C LYS A 194 8.15 22.16 1.46
N VAL A 195 8.50 21.76 2.69
CA VAL A 195 9.82 22.04 3.28
C VAL A 195 10.90 21.25 2.56
N LEU A 196 10.67 19.95 2.32
CA LEU A 196 11.61 19.07 1.64
C LEU A 196 11.95 19.56 0.22
N ILE A 197 10.93 19.93 -0.57
CA ILE A 197 11.11 20.46 -1.93
C ILE A 197 11.90 21.79 -1.94
N LYS A 198 11.76 22.62 -0.90
CA LYS A 198 12.52 23.88 -0.83
C LYS A 198 13.99 23.68 -0.49
N ASN A 199 14.33 22.59 0.17
CA ASN A 199 15.67 22.29 0.67
C ASN A 199 16.44 21.30 -0.22
N SER A 200 15.83 20.83 -1.31
CA SER A 200 16.40 19.85 -2.26
C SER A 200 17.19 20.47 -3.42
#